data_AF-A0A6L4Z3Y7-F1
#
_entry.id   AF-A0A6L4Z3Y7-F1
#
_cell.length_a   1.000
_cell.length_b   1.000
_cell.length_c   1.000
_cell.angle_alpha   90.00
_cell.angle_beta   90.00
_cell.angle_gamma   90.00
#
_symmetry.space_group_name_H-M   'P 1'
#
loop_
_entity.id
_entity.type
_entity.pdbx_description
1 polymer ?
#
loop_
_entity_poly.entity_id
_entity_poly.type
_entity_poly.pdbx_seq_one_letter_code
_entity_poly.pdbx_strand_id
1 'polypeptide(L)' 'MRQLPSVEAVLGTVIDGKYRLDSLIGLGGMGRVFCAVHLQLNK' A
#
# COMPACT_ATOMS: atom_id res chain seq x y z
N MET A 1 -13.66 2.21 -18.00
CA MET A 1 -13.29 2.22 -16.56
C MET A 1 -11.86 1.73 -16.44
N ARG A 2 -10.98 2.42 -15.70
CA ARG A 2 -9.60 1.93 -15.45
C ARG A 2 -9.66 0.82 -14.41
N GLN A 3 -9.21 -0.38 -14.76
CA GLN A 3 -9.06 -1.45 -13.78
C GLN A 3 -7.89 -1.12 -12.86
N LEU A 4 -8.15 -1.14 -11.55
CA LEU A 4 -7.08 -1.01 -10.56
C LEU A 4 -6.28 -2.32 -10.52
N PRO A 5 -4.97 -2.26 -10.26
CA PRO A 5 -4.18 -3.47 -10.00
C PRO A 5 -4.79 -4.28 -8.87
N SER A 6 -4.54 -5.60 -8.85
CA SER A 6 -4.97 -6.44 -7.73
C SER A 6 -4.26 -6.03 -6.44
N VAL A 7 -4.73 -6.53 -5.29
CA VAL A 7 -4.10 -6.24 -4.00
C VAL A 7 -2.69 -6.83 -3.97
N GLU A 8 -2.57 -8.07 -4.42
CA GLU A 8 -1.31 -8.83 -4.49
C GLU A 8 -0.30 -8.13 -5.39
N ALA A 9 -0.76 -7.50 -6.47
CA ALA A 9 0.10 -6.78 -7.39
C ALA A 9 0.73 -5.50 -6.80
N VAL A 10 0.21 -4.97 -5.69
CA VAL A 10 0.73 -3.75 -5.06
C VAL A 10 1.46 -3.98 -3.74
N LEU A 11 1.33 -5.15 -3.11
CA LEU A 11 2.11 -5.47 -1.92
C LEU A 11 3.61 -5.45 -2.24
N GLY A 12 4.43 -5.00 -1.29
CA GLY A 12 5.87 -4.77 -1.46
C GLY A 12 6.23 -3.46 -2.15
N THR A 13 5.27 -2.75 -2.76
CA THR A 13 5.52 -1.42 -3.35
C THR A 13 5.96 -0.44 -2.27
N VAL A 14 6.98 0.37 -2.58
CA VAL A 14 7.45 1.46 -1.71
C VAL A 14 6.91 2.79 -2.25
N ILE A 15 6.08 3.45 -1.44
CA ILE A 15 5.54 4.78 -1.74
C ILE A 15 6.49 5.85 -1.18
N ASP A 16 6.83 6.84 -2.00
CA ASP A 16 7.70 7.97 -1.67
C ASP A 16 9.07 7.58 -1.08
N GLY A 17 9.55 6.37 -1.41
CA GLY A 17 10.79 5.82 -0.85
C GLY A 17 10.76 5.56 0.67
N LYS A 18 9.57 5.63 1.29
CA LYS A 18 9.40 5.65 2.75
C LYS A 18 8.49 4.55 3.27
N TYR A 19 7.40 4.23 2.58
CA TYR A 19 6.36 3.34 3.10
C TYR A 19 6.22 2.11 2.21
N ARG A 20 6.60 0.92 2.72
CA ARG A 20 6.37 -0.35 2.01
C ARG A 20 5.00 -0.91 2.39
N LEU A 21 4.17 -1.24 1.41
CA LEU A 21 2.86 -1.86 1.63
C LEU A 21 3.01 -3.34 2.00
N ASP A 22 2.47 -3.76 3.14
CA ASP A 22 2.62 -5.14 3.63
C ASP A 22 1.30 -5.93 3.60
N SER A 23 0.16 -5.29 3.89
CA SER A 23 -1.15 -5.96 3.82
C SER A 23 -2.30 -4.98 3.60
N LEU A 24 -3.39 -5.46 3.00
CA LEU A 24 -4.65 -4.71 2.93
C LEU A 24 -5.42 -4.84 4.25
N ILE A 25 -5.92 -3.72 4.77
CA ILE A 25 -6.69 -3.69 6.02
C ILE A 25 -8.12 -3.16 5.84
N GLY A 26 -8.46 -2.59 4.68
CA GLY A 26 -9.83 -2.15 4.43
C GLY A 26 -10.09 -1.72 2.98
N LEU A 27 -11.35 -1.88 2.56
CA LEU A 27 -11.87 -1.43 1.26
C LEU A 27 -13.11 -0.56 1.49
N GLY A 28 -13.24 0.51 0.73
CA GLY A 28 -14.43 1.37 0.76
C GLY A 28 -14.61 2.15 -0.54
N GLY A 29 -15.70 2.92 -0.63
CA GLY A 29 -16.02 3.70 -1.84
C GLY A 29 -14.95 4.73 -2.23
N MET A 30 -14.08 5.11 -1.29
CA MET A 30 -12.96 6.04 -1.53
C MET A 30 -11.63 5.35 -1.85
N GLY A 31 -11.53 4.03 -1.74
CA GLY A 31 -10.31 3.30 -2.08
C GLY A 31 -9.97 2.15 -1.17
N ARG A 32 -8.66 1.89 -1.04
CA ARG A 32 -8.07 0.77 -0.32
C ARG A 32 -7.11 1.28 0.75
N VAL A 33 -7.17 0.71 1.94
CA VAL A 33 -6.32 1.07 3.07
C VAL A 33 -5.35 -0.08 3.33
N PHE A 34 -4.05 0.23 3.38
CA PHE A 34 -2.99 -0.75 3.58
C PHE A 34 -2.25 -0.49 4.89
N CYS A 35 -1.86 -1.56 5.56
CA CYS A 35 -0.78 -1.52 6.55
C CYS A 35 0.55 -1.35 5.82
N ALA A 36 1.40 -0.47 6.33
CA ALA A 36 2.70 -0.20 5.74
C ALA A 36 3.78 -0.02 6.81
N VAL A 37 5.01 -0.38 6.47
CA VAL A 37 6.19 -0.15 7.31
C VAL A 37 6.91 1.12 6.84
N HIS A 38 7.17 2.04 7.77
CA HIS A 38 7.99 3.22 7.51
C HIS A 38 9.48 2.87 7.58
N LEU A 39 10.13 2.77 6.42
CA LEU A 39 11.51 2.32 6.26
C LEU A 39 12.57 3.31 6.77
N GLN A 40 12.17 4.56 7.03
CA GLN A 40 13.08 5.61 7.49
C GLN A 40 12.92 5.95 8.99
N LEU A 41 12.14 5.17 9.75
CA LEU A 41 11.81 5.52 11.14
C LEU A 41 13.05 5.55 12.06
N ASN A 42 14.12 4.85 11.68
CA ASN A 42 15.35 4.71 12.46
C ASN A 42 16.59 5.13 11.65
N LYS A 43 16.48 6.16 10.81
CA LYS A 43 17.61 6.74 10.06
C LYS A 43 17.96 8.12 10.58
#